data_AF-A0AB73S5H8-F1
#
_entry.id   AF-A0AB73S5H8-F1
#
_cell.length_a   1.000
_cell.length_b   1.000
_cell.length_c   1.000
_cell.angle_alpha   90.00
_cell.angle_beta   90.00
_cell.angle_gamma   90.00
#
_symmetry.space_group_name_H-M   'P 1'
#
loop_
_entity.id
_entity.type
_entity.pdbx_description
1 polymer ?
#
loop_
_entity_poly.entity_id
_entity_poly.type
_entity_poly.pdbx_seq_one_letter_code
_entity_poly.pdbx_strand_id
1 'polypeptide(L)'
;DNYVNNDPKARADFYNRLSDVLAERTNVIETGLILPFIRLNDGKPYQIIPYKKGTNKVIVKTGSKYLSGKEGNELQYSDSLGDDEVFELVQIENSDADTFQFRLNNKNGVSLAGDRDTSKFGTGERFYSEIRFDDKSNNEIHNWLVEWYPGKENERQKYDGVQFVADEKDSTKRIAKDSSGNVIKNSWVNQGSAYYFADAEGALLRGWQDINGKTYYFDPSNGELATEKNKNGVRIEGKFYTFNDSGALQRSAWSKSGYDGRSYSDASGALIENGLREIDGEIYYFGGCVVLKDEIRLEDQNVILHFSDKGVLERVSNLNGEAISSSVNVKFDDKILAFNQDGSILKTGINKNANTIAYYSLEDGVSYTGWKMIDGKRYYFINGLNDTFNNYKNIEGKRYYFHEDGSVNKAGFEKIDGKLYHFDNNGVAQTGWQTIDNKYYYFDENGAAKTGWFQVGGGYRPWPLAYGYLWYCAREDGSLYSDGWFKIDGKDYHFDQWGHKM
;
A
#
# COMPACT_ATOMS: atom_id res chain seq x y z
N ASP A 1 58.30 5.73 22.17
CA ASP A 1 57.98 4.52 22.97
C ASP A 1 56.47 4.52 23.21
N ASN A 2 55.61 3.67 22.64
CA ASN A 2 55.75 2.37 22.01
C ASN A 2 54.73 2.24 20.87
N TYR A 3 55.17 1.78 19.70
CA TYR A 3 54.31 1.04 18.79
C TYR A 3 54.04 -0.36 19.37
N VAL A 4 52.82 -0.87 19.15
CA VAL A 4 52.29 -2.21 18.74
C VAL A 4 50.92 -2.33 19.45
N ASN A 5 49.77 -2.44 18.79
CA ASN A 5 49.31 -3.53 17.92
C ASN A 5 48.28 -2.96 16.93
N ASN A 6 48.34 -3.16 15.60
CA ASN A 6 48.59 -4.39 14.86
C ASN A 6 47.88 -5.62 15.45
N ASP A 7 46.76 -5.41 16.14
CA ASP A 7 45.91 -6.52 16.58
C ASP A 7 45.27 -7.14 15.33
N PRO A 8 45.65 -8.37 14.96
CA PRO A 8 45.06 -9.06 13.83
C PRO A 8 43.57 -9.32 14.06
N LYS A 9 43.10 -9.38 15.31
CA LYS A 9 41.68 -9.51 15.65
C LYS A 9 40.92 -8.21 15.48
N ALA A 10 41.42 -7.06 15.93
CA ALA A 10 40.79 -5.77 15.63
C ALA A 10 40.83 -5.44 14.12
N ARG A 11 41.90 -5.82 13.42
CA ARG A 11 42.03 -5.66 11.98
C ARG A 11 41.15 -6.67 11.20
N ALA A 12 41.00 -7.90 11.70
CA ALA A 12 40.08 -8.90 11.13
C ALA A 12 38.61 -8.64 11.50
N ASP A 13 38.31 -8.09 12.68
CA ASP A 13 36.99 -7.60 13.07
C ASP A 13 36.62 -6.36 12.26
N PHE A 14 37.57 -5.45 12.02
CA PHE A 14 37.44 -4.36 11.06
C PHE A 14 37.17 -4.88 9.64
N TYR A 15 37.97 -5.83 9.12
CA TYR A 15 37.73 -6.41 7.80
C TYR A 15 36.46 -7.28 7.70
N ASN A 16 36.04 -7.96 8.78
CA ASN A 16 34.80 -8.73 8.88
C ASN A 16 33.56 -7.83 9.04
N ARG A 17 33.66 -6.70 9.73
CA ARG A 17 32.59 -5.68 9.80
C ARG A 17 32.47 -4.94 8.47
N LEU A 18 33.58 -4.75 7.77
CA LEU A 18 33.64 -4.08 6.47
C LEU A 18 32.97 -4.83 5.32
N SER A 19 32.79 -6.15 5.40
CA SER A 19 32.08 -6.92 4.37
C SER A 19 30.56 -6.78 4.48
N ASP A 20 30.03 -6.41 5.65
CA ASP A 20 28.59 -6.27 5.89
C ASP A 20 28.13 -4.80 6.09
N VAL A 21 29.05 -3.87 6.35
CA VAL A 21 28.72 -2.48 6.72
C VAL A 21 28.89 -1.47 5.59
N LEU A 22 29.92 -1.58 4.73
CA LEU A 22 30.09 -0.63 3.61
C LEU A 22 29.27 -1.05 2.39
N ALA A 23 28.38 -0.16 1.95
CA ALA A 23 27.46 -0.35 0.82
C ALA A 23 28.11 -0.88 -0.45
N GLU A 24 29.26 -0.33 -0.83
CA GLU A 24 29.99 -0.63 -2.07
C GLU A 24 31.33 0.12 -2.03
N ARG A 25 32.47 -0.57 -2.10
CA ARG A 25 33.79 0.08 -2.17
C ARG A 25 34.11 0.69 -3.55
N THR A 26 33.21 0.50 -4.52
CA THR A 26 33.36 0.94 -5.91
C THR A 26 32.92 2.39 -6.13
N ASN A 27 32.10 2.95 -5.25
CA ASN A 27 31.49 4.27 -5.44
C ASN A 27 32.17 5.31 -4.54
N VAL A 28 33.48 5.19 -4.34
CA VAL A 28 34.26 6.19 -3.58
C VAL A 28 34.55 7.36 -4.50
N ILE A 29 34.20 8.57 -4.09
CA ILE A 29 34.59 9.78 -4.81
C ILE A 29 35.79 10.42 -4.12
N GLU A 30 36.80 10.74 -4.92
CA GLU A 30 37.94 11.57 -4.50
C GLU A 30 37.73 12.98 -5.05
N THR A 31 37.65 13.95 -4.15
CA THR A 31 37.26 15.32 -4.49
C THR A 31 37.73 16.34 -3.46
N GLY A 32 38.07 17.55 -3.90
CA GLY A 32 38.21 18.70 -3.01
C GLY A 32 36.88 19.07 -2.35
N LEU A 33 36.94 19.50 -1.09
CA LEU A 33 35.80 20.11 -0.40
C LEU A 33 36.03 21.61 -0.27
N ILE A 34 35.05 22.40 -0.72
CA ILE A 34 35.06 23.85 -0.56
C ILE A 34 33.89 24.31 0.28
N LEU A 35 34.12 25.39 1.01
CA LEU A 35 33.09 26.25 1.58
C LEU A 35 33.03 27.54 0.76
N PRO A 36 32.06 28.46 0.99
CA PRO A 36 31.85 29.64 0.14
C PRO A 36 33.10 30.45 -0.25
N PHE A 37 34.12 30.51 0.61
CA PHE A 37 35.33 31.33 0.38
C PHE A 37 36.65 30.60 0.67
N ILE A 38 36.63 29.29 0.92
CA ILE A 38 37.84 28.56 1.34
C ILE A 38 37.82 27.11 0.85
N ARG A 39 38.98 26.63 0.38
CA ARG A 39 39.21 25.23 0.03
C ARG A 39 39.78 24.51 1.26
N LEU A 40 39.15 23.41 1.66
CA LEU A 40 39.52 22.65 2.84
C LEU A 40 40.74 21.76 2.56
N ASN A 41 41.41 21.31 3.64
CA ASN A 41 42.55 20.39 3.62
C ASN A 41 43.74 20.84 2.78
N ASP A 42 44.03 22.15 2.81
CA ASP A 42 45.07 22.77 1.98
C ASP A 42 44.89 22.43 0.48
N GLY A 43 43.64 22.23 0.08
CA GLY A 43 43.24 21.85 -1.27
C GLY A 43 43.52 20.41 -1.69
N LYS A 44 43.97 19.56 -0.78
CA LYS A 44 44.10 18.12 -1.02
C LYS A 44 42.72 17.44 -0.97
N PRO A 45 42.47 16.45 -1.83
CA PRO A 45 41.16 15.81 -1.90
C PRO A 45 40.86 15.00 -0.62
N TYR A 46 39.56 14.85 -0.38
CA TYR A 46 39.00 13.88 0.55
C TYR A 46 38.48 12.67 -0.22
N GLN A 47 38.47 11.52 0.44
CA GLN A 47 37.70 10.35 0.02
C GLN A 47 36.34 10.39 0.71
N ILE A 48 35.26 10.47 -0.07
CA ILE A 48 33.88 10.36 0.43
C ILE A 48 33.38 8.96 0.07
N ILE A 49 33.02 8.19 1.10
CA ILE A 49 32.74 6.76 0.99
C ILE A 49 31.30 6.50 1.45
N PRO A 50 30.41 6.00 0.59
CA PRO A 50 29.08 5.57 1.01
C PRO A 50 29.13 4.56 2.16
N TYR A 51 28.41 4.84 3.24
CA TYR A 51 28.35 3.96 4.40
C TYR A 51 27.39 2.81 4.14
N LYS A 52 26.09 3.07 3.89
CA LYS A 52 25.08 2.00 3.69
C LYS A 52 24.13 2.33 2.54
N LYS A 53 23.89 1.35 1.64
CA LYS A 53 22.97 1.48 0.49
C LYS A 53 21.55 1.77 1.00
N GLY A 54 20.87 2.70 0.35
CA GLY A 54 19.55 3.19 0.75
C GLY A 54 19.57 4.18 1.92
N THR A 55 20.73 4.65 2.37
CA THR A 55 20.86 5.72 3.38
C THR A 55 21.72 6.85 2.81
N ASN A 56 21.61 8.07 3.33
CA ASN A 56 22.48 9.20 3.00
C ASN A 56 23.78 9.24 3.83
N LYS A 57 24.17 8.12 4.45
CA LYS A 57 25.31 8.09 5.35
C LYS A 57 26.63 7.89 4.60
N VAL A 58 27.66 8.65 4.98
CA VAL A 58 29.00 8.61 4.38
C VAL A 58 30.09 8.58 5.44
N ILE A 59 31.27 8.12 5.04
CA ILE A 59 32.52 8.27 5.76
C ILE A 59 33.39 9.24 4.97
N VAL A 60 34.07 10.16 5.67
CA VAL A 60 35.01 11.12 5.06
C VAL A 60 36.41 10.83 5.54
N LYS A 61 37.37 10.76 4.62
CA LYS A 61 38.76 10.39 4.92
C LYS A 61 39.76 11.29 4.20
N THR A 62 40.90 11.52 4.84
CA THR A 62 42.10 12.09 4.19
C THR A 62 43.35 11.30 4.58
N GLY A 63 44.21 10.98 3.61
CA GLY A 63 45.37 10.12 3.84
C GLY A 63 44.96 8.75 4.38
N SER A 64 45.43 8.38 5.58
CA SER A 64 45.04 7.14 6.27
C SER A 64 43.96 7.33 7.34
N LYS A 65 43.48 8.55 7.58
CA LYS A 65 42.67 8.89 8.75
C LYS A 65 41.23 9.28 8.42
N TYR A 66 40.31 8.91 9.30
CA TYR A 66 38.89 9.26 9.22
C TYR A 66 38.64 10.62 9.86
N LEU A 67 37.74 11.39 9.25
CA LEU A 67 37.21 12.60 9.86
C LEU A 67 36.32 12.20 11.04
N SER A 68 36.54 12.77 12.22
CA SER A 68 35.73 12.49 13.41
C SER A 68 34.73 13.61 13.67
N GLY A 69 33.48 13.24 13.95
CA GLY A 69 32.38 14.13 14.30
C GLY A 69 32.28 14.41 15.81
N LYS A 70 33.31 14.08 16.60
CA LYS A 70 33.35 14.36 18.04
C LYS A 70 33.31 15.86 18.31
N GLU A 71 32.50 16.23 19.28
CA GLU A 71 32.34 17.62 19.73
C GLU A 71 33.52 18.03 20.63
N GLY A 72 34.12 19.20 20.37
CA GLY A 72 35.26 19.73 21.11
C GLY A 72 35.95 20.90 20.37
N ASN A 73 36.88 21.59 21.04
CA ASN A 73 37.52 22.82 20.52
C ASN A 73 38.51 22.61 19.35
N GLU A 74 38.81 21.36 18.99
CA GLU A 74 39.73 21.02 17.89
C GLU A 74 39.19 19.83 17.10
N LEU A 75 39.39 19.87 15.78
CA LEU A 75 38.94 18.79 14.92
C LEU A 75 39.78 17.53 15.09
N GLN A 76 39.11 16.40 15.28
CA GLN A 76 39.77 15.13 15.52
C GLN A 76 39.77 14.28 14.26
N TYR A 77 40.93 13.70 13.96
CA TYR A 77 41.05 12.62 12.99
C TYR A 77 41.22 11.32 13.75
N SER A 78 40.45 10.30 13.35
CA SER A 78 40.49 8.99 13.96
C SER A 78 41.29 8.01 13.11
N ASP A 79 42.10 7.17 13.76
CA ASP A 79 42.76 6.02 13.14
C ASP A 79 41.85 4.78 13.10
N SER A 80 40.64 4.88 13.67
CA SER A 80 39.64 3.80 13.75
C SER A 80 38.25 4.26 13.32
N LEU A 81 37.42 3.35 12.83
CA LEU A 81 36.05 3.65 12.40
C LEU A 81 35.05 3.34 13.52
N GLY A 82 34.36 4.35 14.04
CA GLY A 82 33.24 4.23 14.96
C GLY A 82 32.05 5.11 14.55
N ASP A 83 31.06 5.24 15.43
CA ASP A 83 29.83 5.99 15.14
C ASP A 83 30.08 7.49 14.89
N ASP A 84 31.16 8.04 15.43
CA ASP A 84 31.51 9.46 15.26
C ASP A 84 32.11 9.74 13.87
N GLU A 85 32.56 8.73 13.13
CA GLU A 85 33.15 8.87 11.80
C GLU A 85 32.11 8.67 10.67
N VAL A 86 30.87 8.36 11.04
CA VAL A 86 29.75 8.19 10.10
C VAL A 86 28.91 9.46 10.11
N PHE A 87 28.89 10.14 8.98
CA PHE A 87 28.15 11.38 8.78
C PHE A 87 26.88 11.14 7.99
N GLU A 88 25.85 11.91 8.28
CA GLU A 88 24.73 12.10 7.37
C GLU A 88 25.10 13.18 6.34
N LEU A 89 25.09 12.84 5.05
CA LEU A 89 25.29 13.78 3.96
C LEU A 89 23.93 14.36 3.56
N VAL A 90 23.65 15.58 3.98
CA VAL A 90 22.37 16.25 3.75
C VAL A 90 22.53 17.25 2.62
N GLN A 91 21.85 17.02 1.50
CA GLN A 91 21.72 18.04 0.45
C GLN A 91 20.85 19.18 0.98
N ILE A 92 21.26 20.41 0.68
CA ILE A 92 20.50 21.61 1.01
C ILE A 92 20.22 22.39 -0.27
N GLU A 93 19.64 23.58 -0.15
CA GLU A 93 19.43 24.47 -1.29
C GLU A 93 20.72 24.69 -2.08
N ASN A 94 20.59 24.64 -3.41
CA ASN A 94 21.71 24.94 -4.29
C ASN A 94 22.17 26.38 -4.08
N SER A 95 23.45 26.63 -4.33
CA SER A 95 23.98 27.99 -4.27
C SER A 95 23.38 28.89 -5.35
N ASP A 96 23.61 30.21 -5.25
CA ASP A 96 23.20 31.18 -6.28
C ASP A 96 23.74 30.86 -7.70
N ALA A 97 24.83 30.09 -7.79
CA ALA A 97 25.41 29.60 -9.04
C ALA A 97 24.85 28.22 -9.47
N ASP A 98 23.74 27.79 -8.86
CA ASP A 98 23.07 26.50 -9.02
C ASP A 98 23.96 25.27 -8.74
N THR A 99 25.07 25.44 -8.02
CA THR A 99 25.91 24.29 -7.61
C THR A 99 25.37 23.62 -6.36
N PHE A 100 25.39 22.29 -6.34
CA PHE A 100 24.95 21.47 -5.21
C PHE A 100 25.72 21.80 -3.94
N GLN A 101 24.98 21.93 -2.83
CA GLN A 101 25.53 22.16 -1.51
C GLN A 101 25.09 21.06 -0.54
N PHE A 102 25.98 20.70 0.37
CA PHE A 102 25.73 19.65 1.36
C PHE A 102 26.17 20.09 2.75
N ARG A 103 25.61 19.45 3.78
CA ARG A 103 26.14 19.45 5.14
C ARG A 103 26.51 18.03 5.54
N LEU A 104 27.58 17.90 6.33
CA LEU A 104 27.95 16.65 6.98
C LEU A 104 27.53 16.72 8.45
N ASN A 105 26.46 16.02 8.80
CA ASN A 105 25.97 16.00 10.18
C ASN A 105 26.53 14.79 10.92
N ASN A 106 27.03 14.99 12.13
CA ASN A 106 27.47 13.90 13.00
C ASN A 106 26.27 13.10 13.56
N LYS A 107 26.54 12.05 14.34
CA LYS A 107 25.50 11.21 14.95
C LYS A 107 24.52 11.94 15.88
N ASN A 108 24.90 13.12 16.37
CA ASN A 108 24.08 13.98 17.23
C ASN A 108 23.28 15.01 16.42
N GLY A 109 23.39 15.01 15.09
CA GLY A 109 22.71 15.97 14.20
C GLY A 109 23.42 17.32 14.06
N VAL A 110 24.65 17.45 14.58
CA VAL A 110 25.43 18.69 14.48
C VAL A 110 26.21 18.70 13.16
N SER A 111 26.04 19.77 12.38
CA SER A 111 26.78 19.96 11.13
C SER A 111 28.24 20.31 11.40
N LEU A 112 29.15 19.66 10.68
CA LEU A 112 30.55 20.07 10.62
C LEU A 112 30.65 21.45 9.96
N ALA A 113 31.46 22.33 10.55
CA ALA A 113 31.77 23.66 10.03
C ALA A 113 33.25 23.77 9.68
N GLY A 114 33.58 24.63 8.71
CA GLY A 114 34.97 24.97 8.40
C GLY A 114 35.53 26.08 9.28
N ASP A 115 36.83 26.02 9.52
CA ASP A 115 37.62 27.09 10.10
C ASP A 115 38.35 27.86 8.98
N ARG A 116 38.10 29.17 8.94
CA ARG A 116 38.63 30.06 7.89
C ARG A 116 40.14 30.28 7.98
N ASP A 117 40.70 30.26 9.18
CA ASP A 117 42.12 30.55 9.39
C ASP A 117 42.98 29.30 9.20
N THR A 118 42.36 28.14 9.41
CA THR A 118 42.99 26.82 9.44
C THR A 118 42.79 26.02 8.15
N SER A 119 41.83 26.41 7.30
CA SER A 119 41.44 25.64 6.08
C SER A 119 41.06 24.19 6.37
N LYS A 120 40.55 23.89 7.57
CA LYS A 120 40.11 22.56 8.00
C LYS A 120 38.71 22.67 8.59
N PHE A 121 38.02 21.55 8.79
CA PHE A 121 36.83 21.59 9.63
C PHE A 121 37.26 21.97 11.07
N GLY A 122 36.42 22.67 11.85
CA GLY A 122 36.68 23.05 13.25
C GLY A 122 35.53 23.80 13.92
N THR A 123 35.74 24.27 15.16
CA THR A 123 34.73 24.99 15.99
C THR A 123 35.11 26.45 16.30
N GLY A 124 35.99 27.07 15.50
CA GLY A 124 36.49 28.45 15.66
C GLY A 124 35.58 29.56 15.10
N GLU A 125 36.09 30.80 14.99
CA GLU A 125 35.31 31.96 14.53
C GLU A 125 35.03 31.94 13.01
N ARG A 126 33.83 31.44 12.67
CA ARG A 126 32.91 31.69 11.52
C ARG A 126 32.47 30.41 10.79
N PHE A 127 31.15 30.24 10.75
CA PHE A 127 30.37 29.00 10.84
C PHE A 127 29.77 28.52 9.51
N TYR A 128 30.54 28.41 8.43
CA TYR A 128 30.00 27.81 7.19
C TYR A 128 30.06 26.29 7.28
N SER A 129 28.92 25.64 7.07
CA SER A 129 28.76 24.18 7.09
C SER A 129 28.42 23.61 5.71
N GLU A 130 28.10 24.50 4.78
CA GLU A 130 27.66 24.22 3.42
C GLU A 130 28.85 23.91 2.52
N ILE A 131 29.21 22.63 2.47
CA ILE A 131 30.28 22.14 1.61
C ILE A 131 29.81 21.95 0.18
N ARG A 132 30.72 22.11 -0.77
CA ARG A 132 30.56 21.70 -2.16
C ARG A 132 31.74 20.84 -2.59
N PHE A 133 31.50 19.99 -3.58
CA PHE A 133 32.54 19.19 -4.21
C PHE A 133 33.19 20.01 -5.33
N ASP A 134 34.46 20.35 -5.16
CA ASP A 134 35.18 21.31 -6.00
C ASP A 134 35.46 20.77 -7.41
N ASP A 135 35.79 19.48 -7.49
CA ASP A 135 36.21 18.83 -8.73
C ASP A 135 35.13 17.90 -9.28
N LYS A 136 33.85 18.18 -8.99
CA LYS A 136 32.70 17.38 -9.47
C LYS A 136 31.58 18.30 -9.91
N SER A 137 31.05 18.04 -11.09
CA SER A 137 29.83 18.67 -11.59
C SER A 137 28.59 18.16 -10.83
N ASN A 138 27.50 18.94 -10.84
CA ASN A 138 26.22 18.49 -10.28
C ASN A 138 25.77 17.16 -10.87
N ASN A 139 25.96 16.96 -12.18
CA ASN A 139 25.62 15.71 -12.86
C ASN A 139 26.39 14.51 -12.30
N GLU A 140 27.71 14.65 -12.05
CA GLU A 140 28.53 13.59 -11.47
C GLU A 140 28.12 13.27 -10.02
N ILE A 141 27.85 14.30 -9.23
CA ILE A 141 27.42 14.14 -7.82
C ILE A 141 26.05 13.46 -7.77
N HIS A 142 25.14 13.87 -8.66
CA HIS A 142 23.81 13.30 -8.76
C HIS A 142 23.83 11.84 -9.19
N ASN A 143 24.58 11.51 -10.24
CA ASN A 143 24.80 10.12 -10.68
C ASN A 143 25.34 9.27 -9.53
N TRP A 144 26.34 9.80 -8.82
CA TRP A 144 26.91 9.14 -7.64
C TRP A 144 25.84 8.90 -6.56
N LEU A 145 25.01 9.89 -6.22
CA LEU A 145 23.94 9.75 -5.22
C LEU A 145 22.91 8.69 -5.62
N VAL A 146 22.45 8.67 -6.87
CA VAL A 146 21.43 7.72 -7.35
C VAL A 146 21.87 6.26 -7.21
N GLU A 147 23.16 5.96 -7.39
CA GLU A 147 23.67 4.58 -7.34
C GLU A 147 23.55 3.92 -5.96
N TRP A 148 23.65 4.70 -4.87
CA TRP A 148 23.64 4.15 -3.51
C TRP A 148 22.57 4.75 -2.59
N TYR A 149 22.03 5.94 -2.89
CA TYR A 149 20.99 6.63 -2.13
C TYR A 149 19.95 7.32 -3.04
N PRO A 150 19.11 6.54 -3.73
CA PRO A 150 18.00 7.10 -4.50
C PRO A 150 16.95 7.67 -3.53
N GLY A 151 16.85 9.00 -3.46
CA GLY A 151 15.88 9.73 -2.62
C GLY A 151 15.08 10.76 -3.44
N LYS A 152 13.96 11.26 -2.89
CA LYS A 152 12.97 12.12 -3.59
C LYS A 152 13.56 13.37 -4.25
N GLU A 153 14.58 13.99 -3.65
CA GLU A 153 15.26 15.17 -4.21
C GLU A 153 16.08 14.81 -5.47
N ASN A 154 16.58 13.58 -5.53
CA ASN A 154 17.41 13.06 -6.63
C ASN A 154 16.59 12.34 -7.72
N GLU A 155 15.29 12.19 -7.54
CA GLU A 155 14.49 11.46 -8.52
C GLU A 155 14.17 12.29 -9.76
N ARG A 156 14.20 13.63 -9.74
CA ARG A 156 13.85 14.44 -10.93
C ARG A 156 14.79 15.61 -11.19
N GLN A 157 16.04 15.46 -10.76
CA GLN A 157 17.07 16.42 -11.07
C GLN A 157 17.15 16.65 -12.58
N LYS A 158 17.21 17.92 -12.98
CA LYS A 158 17.50 18.25 -14.36
C LYS A 158 19.00 18.13 -14.59
N TYR A 159 19.37 17.37 -15.61
CA TYR A 159 20.74 17.27 -16.05
C TYR A 159 21.04 18.38 -17.04
N ASP A 160 22.22 18.98 -16.90
CA ASP A 160 22.71 19.96 -17.85
C ASP A 160 23.35 19.29 -19.06
N GLY A 161 22.99 19.77 -20.26
CA GLY A 161 23.65 19.38 -21.51
C GLY A 161 23.50 17.90 -21.90
N VAL A 162 22.40 17.25 -21.52
CA VAL A 162 22.14 15.83 -21.84
C VAL A 162 22.24 15.55 -23.33
N GLN A 163 22.97 14.49 -23.68
CA GLN A 163 23.07 13.96 -25.02
C GLN A 163 22.54 12.53 -25.06
N PHE A 164 21.74 12.22 -26.09
CA PHE A 164 21.33 10.86 -26.39
C PHE A 164 22.13 10.34 -27.57
N VAL A 165 22.96 9.33 -27.35
CA VAL A 165 23.80 8.72 -28.40
C VAL A 165 23.29 7.31 -28.70
N ALA A 166 23.48 6.81 -29.92
CA ALA A 166 23.17 5.41 -30.21
C ALA A 166 24.10 4.49 -29.42
N ASP A 167 23.60 3.36 -28.92
CA ASP A 167 24.46 2.34 -28.32
C ASP A 167 25.38 1.71 -29.37
N GLU A 168 26.61 1.41 -28.98
CA GLU A 168 27.63 0.88 -29.90
C GLU A 168 27.34 -0.55 -30.34
N LYS A 169 26.60 -1.33 -29.54
CA LYS A 169 26.27 -2.74 -29.80
C LYS A 169 24.87 -2.90 -30.40
N ASP A 170 23.96 -1.97 -30.08
CA ASP A 170 22.58 -1.99 -30.53
C ASP A 170 22.10 -0.58 -30.91
N SER A 171 22.16 -0.25 -32.21
CA SER A 171 21.77 1.06 -32.72
C SER A 171 20.32 1.45 -32.48
N THR A 172 19.45 0.52 -32.03
CA THR A 172 18.06 0.82 -31.67
C THR A 172 17.95 1.40 -30.25
N LYS A 173 18.95 1.18 -29.40
CA LYS A 173 19.04 1.76 -28.07
C LYS A 173 19.71 3.12 -28.12
N ARG A 174 19.21 4.02 -27.28
CA ARG A 174 19.82 5.33 -27.06
C ARG A 174 20.33 5.39 -25.63
N ILE A 175 21.61 5.73 -25.48
CA ILE A 175 22.28 5.90 -24.19
C ILE A 175 22.26 7.38 -23.81
N ALA A 176 21.84 7.67 -22.58
CA ALA A 176 21.89 9.00 -22.02
C ALA A 176 23.29 9.31 -21.47
N LYS A 177 23.84 10.46 -21.88
CA LYS A 177 25.11 10.97 -21.38
C LYS A 177 24.94 12.39 -20.86
N ASP A 178 25.67 12.71 -19.81
CA ASP A 178 25.76 14.06 -19.27
C ASP A 178 26.64 14.97 -20.17
N SER A 179 26.72 16.25 -19.81
CA SER A 179 27.56 17.25 -20.50
C SER A 179 29.06 16.91 -20.54
N SER A 180 29.54 16.05 -19.65
CA SER A 180 30.93 15.59 -19.58
C SER A 180 31.16 14.29 -20.37
N GLY A 181 30.10 13.70 -20.92
CA GLY A 181 30.13 12.45 -21.67
C GLY A 181 30.01 11.18 -20.82
N ASN A 182 29.76 11.31 -19.52
CA ASN A 182 29.53 10.16 -18.64
C ASN A 182 28.13 9.58 -18.88
N VAL A 183 28.00 8.26 -18.81
CA VAL A 183 26.70 7.58 -18.97
C VAL A 183 25.84 7.79 -17.72
N ILE A 184 24.62 8.27 -17.92
CA ILE A 184 23.63 8.44 -16.85
C ILE A 184 22.86 7.14 -16.69
N LYS A 185 22.71 6.64 -15.45
CA LYS A 185 22.12 5.34 -15.14
C LYS A 185 21.09 5.43 -14.03
N ASN A 186 20.07 4.57 -14.09
CA ASN A 186 19.01 4.45 -13.09
C ASN A 186 18.35 5.78 -12.69
N SER A 187 18.27 6.74 -13.62
CA SER A 187 17.88 8.11 -13.33
C SER A 187 16.92 8.65 -14.37
N TRP A 188 16.06 9.54 -13.92
CA TRP A 188 15.32 10.42 -14.80
C TRP A 188 16.29 11.34 -15.53
N VAL A 189 16.04 11.60 -16.81
CA VAL A 189 16.82 12.53 -17.64
C VAL A 189 15.86 13.39 -18.47
N ASN A 190 16.31 14.58 -18.87
CA ASN A 190 15.47 15.54 -19.59
C ASN A 190 16.17 16.09 -20.82
N GLN A 191 15.38 16.38 -21.86
CA GLN A 191 15.82 17.14 -23.03
C GLN A 191 14.78 18.22 -23.32
N GLY A 192 15.15 19.48 -23.05
CA GLY A 192 14.17 20.58 -23.05
C GLY A 192 13.10 20.37 -21.99
N SER A 193 11.83 20.31 -22.41
CA SER A 193 10.68 20.02 -21.52
C SER A 193 10.30 18.55 -21.43
N ALA A 194 10.88 17.68 -22.27
CA ALA A 194 10.60 16.25 -22.30
C ALA A 194 11.42 15.49 -21.25
N TYR A 195 10.80 14.48 -20.64
CA TYR A 195 11.45 13.61 -19.65
C TYR A 195 11.55 12.17 -20.17
N TYR A 196 12.57 11.47 -19.72
CA TYR A 196 12.91 10.09 -20.04
C TYR A 196 13.47 9.42 -18.78
N PHE A 197 13.70 8.11 -18.83
CA PHE A 197 14.40 7.39 -17.76
C PHE A 197 15.47 6.49 -18.36
N ALA A 198 16.69 6.55 -17.80
CA ALA A 198 17.81 5.69 -18.19
C ALA A 198 17.91 4.50 -17.24
N ASP A 199 18.04 3.29 -17.78
CA ASP A 199 18.18 2.05 -17.01
C ASP A 199 19.59 1.86 -16.40
N ALA A 200 19.90 0.67 -15.89
CA ALA A 200 21.18 0.37 -15.24
C ALA A 200 22.36 0.38 -16.23
N GLU A 201 22.10 0.19 -17.52
CA GLU A 201 23.07 0.29 -18.59
C GLU A 201 23.12 1.71 -19.18
N GLY A 202 22.18 2.57 -18.81
CA GLY A 202 22.01 3.94 -19.26
C GLY A 202 21.18 4.08 -20.53
N ALA A 203 20.53 3.00 -20.97
CA ALA A 203 19.63 3.01 -22.12
C ALA A 203 18.27 3.61 -21.72
N LEU A 204 17.69 4.40 -22.63
CA LEU A 204 16.38 5.00 -22.42
C LEU A 204 15.28 3.94 -22.42
N LEU A 205 14.49 3.93 -21.35
CA LEU A 205 13.32 3.06 -21.21
C LEU A 205 12.21 3.41 -22.21
N ARG A 206 11.42 2.39 -22.56
CA ARG A 206 10.29 2.44 -23.49
C ARG A 206 9.12 1.61 -22.96
N GLY A 207 7.91 1.95 -23.39
CA GLY A 207 6.69 1.26 -22.99
C GLY A 207 6.34 1.43 -21.51
N TRP A 208 5.56 0.50 -20.98
CA TRP A 208 5.16 0.47 -19.57
C TRP A 208 6.32 0.11 -18.65
N GLN A 209 6.52 0.89 -17.59
CA GLN A 209 7.60 0.70 -16.62
C GLN A 209 7.11 1.01 -15.21
N ASP A 210 7.49 0.18 -14.25
CA ASP A 210 7.27 0.44 -12.82
C ASP A 210 8.56 0.93 -12.18
N ILE A 211 8.55 2.17 -11.71
CA ILE A 211 9.71 2.86 -11.13
C ILE A 211 9.29 3.38 -9.77
N ASN A 212 9.96 2.91 -8.70
CA ASN A 212 9.72 3.31 -7.31
C ASN A 212 8.24 3.23 -6.89
N GLY A 213 7.55 2.14 -7.27
CA GLY A 213 6.15 1.90 -6.92
C GLY A 213 5.13 2.71 -7.70
N LYS A 214 5.54 3.42 -8.76
CA LYS A 214 4.66 4.14 -9.68
C LYS A 214 4.80 3.58 -11.09
N THR A 215 3.69 3.47 -11.80
CA THR A 215 3.66 3.05 -13.20
C THR A 215 3.76 4.26 -14.13
N TYR A 216 4.64 4.17 -15.12
CA TYR A 216 4.89 5.16 -16.15
C TYR A 216 4.78 4.53 -17.54
N TYR A 217 4.51 5.35 -18.54
CA TYR A 217 4.58 4.93 -19.94
C TYR A 217 5.55 5.82 -20.70
N PHE A 218 6.53 5.22 -21.36
CA PHE A 218 7.48 5.91 -22.23
C PHE A 218 7.15 5.58 -23.69
N ASP A 219 7.12 6.59 -24.55
CA ASP A 219 6.76 6.42 -25.94
C ASP A 219 7.68 5.39 -26.64
N PRO A 220 7.14 4.34 -27.28
CA PRO A 220 7.96 3.29 -27.87
C PRO A 220 8.88 3.75 -29.00
N SER A 221 8.63 4.91 -29.63
CA SER A 221 9.45 5.40 -30.75
C SER A 221 10.68 6.19 -30.27
N ASN A 222 10.52 7.06 -29.27
CA ASN A 222 11.56 8.00 -28.85
C ASN A 222 11.91 7.93 -27.35
N GLY A 223 11.14 7.19 -26.54
CA GLY A 223 11.33 7.04 -25.09
C GLY A 223 10.76 8.17 -24.25
N GLU A 224 10.04 9.13 -24.84
CA GLU A 224 9.50 10.29 -24.11
C GLU A 224 8.40 9.85 -23.14
N LEU A 225 8.49 10.30 -21.89
CA LEU A 225 7.51 10.04 -20.85
C LEU A 225 6.14 10.62 -21.22
N ALA A 226 5.11 9.80 -21.11
CA ALA A 226 3.73 10.24 -21.16
C ALA A 226 3.35 11.01 -19.89
N THR A 227 2.79 12.19 -20.09
CA THR A 227 2.33 13.10 -19.04
C THR A 227 0.94 13.62 -19.40
N GLU A 228 0.32 14.30 -18.44
CA GLU A 228 -0.93 15.03 -18.68
C GLU A 228 -0.87 15.97 -19.90
N LYS A 229 0.31 16.57 -20.16
CA LYS A 229 0.47 17.62 -21.19
C LYS A 229 0.65 17.08 -22.61
N ASN A 230 1.40 15.99 -22.78
CA ASN A 230 1.82 15.49 -24.09
C ASN A 230 1.06 14.25 -24.56
N LYS A 231 0.30 13.57 -23.68
CA LYS A 231 -0.36 12.29 -23.98
C LYS A 231 -1.81 12.21 -23.47
N ASN A 232 -2.53 13.33 -23.39
CA ASN A 232 -3.96 13.29 -23.08
C ASN A 232 -4.77 12.73 -24.27
N GLY A 233 -5.57 11.69 -24.04
CA GLY A 233 -6.46 11.12 -25.07
C GLY A 233 -5.79 10.25 -26.14
N VAL A 234 -4.57 9.74 -25.92
CA VAL A 234 -3.94 8.78 -26.85
C VAL A 234 -4.26 7.35 -26.45
N ARG A 235 -4.59 6.50 -27.44
CA ARG A 235 -4.76 5.07 -27.22
C ARG A 235 -3.39 4.39 -27.10
N ILE A 236 -3.19 3.70 -25.99
CA ILE A 236 -2.07 2.78 -25.77
C ILE A 236 -2.68 1.38 -25.79
N GLU A 237 -2.26 0.53 -26.72
CA GLU A 237 -2.78 -0.84 -26.84
C GLU A 237 -4.32 -0.90 -26.90
N GLY A 238 -4.92 0.07 -27.62
CA GLY A 238 -6.37 0.14 -27.83
C GLY A 238 -7.18 0.81 -26.72
N LYS A 239 -6.58 1.13 -25.57
CA LYS A 239 -7.25 1.76 -24.41
C LYS A 239 -6.74 3.17 -24.16
N PHE A 240 -7.57 4.00 -23.54
CA PHE A 240 -7.17 5.33 -23.09
C PHE A 240 -6.67 5.28 -21.64
N TYR A 241 -5.67 6.08 -21.32
CA TYR A 241 -5.08 6.20 -19.99
C TYR A 241 -4.87 7.67 -19.66
N THR A 242 -4.83 7.98 -18.37
CA THR A 242 -4.50 9.31 -17.88
C THR A 242 -3.29 9.27 -16.96
N PHE A 243 -2.43 10.27 -17.13
CA PHE A 243 -1.22 10.45 -16.34
C PHE A 243 -1.30 11.83 -15.70
N ASN A 244 -0.74 12.00 -14.51
CA ASN A 244 -0.62 13.33 -13.92
C ASN A 244 0.53 14.14 -14.56
N ASP A 245 0.73 15.39 -14.12
CA ASP A 245 1.86 16.24 -14.52
C ASP A 245 3.23 15.56 -14.38
N SER A 246 3.36 14.65 -13.41
CA SER A 246 4.58 13.91 -13.16
C SER A 246 4.76 12.71 -14.12
N GLY A 247 3.73 12.36 -14.89
CA GLY A 247 3.69 11.19 -15.78
C GLY A 247 3.28 9.89 -15.10
N ALA A 248 2.91 9.92 -13.81
CA ALA A 248 2.45 8.73 -13.12
C ALA A 248 1.01 8.38 -13.54
N LEU A 249 0.79 7.11 -13.88
CA LEU A 249 -0.52 6.59 -14.27
C LEU A 249 -1.54 6.78 -13.15
N GLN A 250 -2.73 7.28 -13.51
CA GLN A 250 -3.87 7.41 -12.61
C GLN A 250 -4.69 6.11 -12.62
N ARG A 251 -5.13 5.66 -11.44
CA ARG A 251 -5.93 4.44 -11.25
C ARG A 251 -7.07 4.73 -10.30
N SER A 252 -8.25 4.17 -10.56
CA SER A 252 -9.45 4.37 -9.74
C SER A 252 -9.72 5.86 -9.45
N ALA A 253 -9.52 6.70 -10.46
CA ALA A 253 -9.47 8.15 -10.29
C ALA A 253 -10.28 8.87 -11.37
N TRP A 254 -10.98 9.91 -10.92
CA TRP A 254 -11.62 10.89 -11.79
C TRP A 254 -10.59 11.82 -12.42
N SER A 255 -10.75 12.08 -13.72
CA SER A 255 -9.95 13.05 -14.45
C SER A 255 -10.85 13.94 -15.29
N LYS A 256 -10.46 15.21 -15.48
CA LYS A 256 -11.08 16.04 -16.50
C LYS A 256 -10.62 15.53 -17.86
N SER A 257 -11.57 15.17 -18.71
CA SER A 257 -11.26 14.96 -20.12
C SER A 257 -10.90 16.31 -20.74
N GLY A 258 -10.09 16.32 -21.81
CA GLY A 258 -9.84 17.53 -22.60
C GLY A 258 -11.10 18.07 -23.31
N TYR A 259 -12.20 17.33 -23.24
CA TYR A 259 -13.56 17.70 -23.66
C TYR A 259 -14.41 17.96 -22.42
N ASP A 260 -15.50 18.74 -22.52
CA ASP A 260 -16.36 19.26 -21.41
C ASP A 260 -17.07 18.19 -20.52
N GLY A 261 -16.31 17.26 -19.96
CA GLY A 261 -16.81 16.08 -19.30
C GLY A 261 -15.78 15.36 -18.44
N ARG A 262 -16.29 14.49 -17.57
CA ARG A 262 -15.50 13.77 -16.57
C ARG A 262 -15.28 12.33 -17.04
N SER A 263 -14.07 11.85 -16.88
CA SER A 263 -13.66 10.47 -17.18
C SER A 263 -13.24 9.79 -15.89
N TYR A 264 -13.31 8.46 -15.87
CA TYR A 264 -12.85 7.66 -14.73
C TYR A 264 -11.93 6.55 -15.22
N SER A 265 -10.78 6.43 -14.56
CA SER A 265 -9.84 5.33 -14.74
C SER A 265 -10.19 4.19 -13.80
N ASP A 266 -10.24 2.94 -14.28
CA ASP A 266 -10.46 1.77 -13.44
C ASP A 266 -9.18 1.40 -12.63
N ALA A 267 -9.22 0.27 -11.91
CA ALA A 267 -8.07 -0.20 -11.12
C ALA A 267 -6.82 -0.50 -12.00
N SER A 268 -7.03 -0.83 -13.28
CA SER A 268 -5.95 -1.01 -14.26
C SER A 268 -5.38 0.31 -14.77
N GLY A 269 -6.06 1.44 -14.49
CA GLY A 269 -5.73 2.78 -14.96
C GLY A 269 -6.32 3.12 -16.33
N ALA A 270 -6.97 2.15 -16.98
CA ALA A 270 -7.66 2.37 -18.24
C ALA A 270 -8.94 3.17 -18.01
N LEU A 271 -9.24 4.13 -18.89
CA LEU A 271 -10.50 4.84 -18.85
C LEU A 271 -11.66 3.92 -19.21
N ILE A 272 -12.77 4.10 -18.50
CA ILE A 272 -14.04 3.44 -18.80
C ILE A 272 -14.62 4.07 -20.06
N GLU A 273 -14.59 3.34 -21.18
CA GLU A 273 -14.99 3.89 -22.47
C GLU A 273 -16.51 3.98 -22.62
N ASN A 274 -17.26 2.92 -22.30
CA ASN A 274 -18.71 2.90 -22.46
C ASN A 274 -19.40 2.07 -21.36
N GLY A 275 -20.68 2.37 -21.15
CA GLY A 275 -21.61 1.56 -20.36
C GLY A 275 -21.84 2.08 -18.93
N LEU A 276 -22.77 1.42 -18.24
CA LEU A 276 -23.12 1.70 -16.85
C LEU A 276 -22.01 1.24 -15.91
N ARG A 277 -21.68 2.09 -14.94
CA ARG A 277 -20.72 1.79 -13.89
C ARG A 277 -21.17 2.37 -12.56
N GLU A 278 -20.98 1.58 -11.52
CA GLU A 278 -21.09 2.04 -10.15
C GLU A 278 -19.70 2.48 -9.68
N ILE A 279 -19.59 3.73 -9.20
CA ILE A 279 -18.37 4.33 -8.68
C ILE A 279 -18.75 5.02 -7.38
N ASP A 280 -18.13 4.63 -6.27
CA ASP A 280 -18.36 5.20 -4.94
C ASP A 280 -19.85 5.21 -4.49
N GLY A 281 -20.62 4.20 -4.93
CA GLY A 281 -22.05 4.06 -4.61
C GLY A 281 -23.00 4.88 -5.48
N GLU A 282 -22.47 5.57 -6.50
CA GLU A 282 -23.24 6.31 -7.49
C GLU A 282 -23.16 5.61 -8.86
N ILE A 283 -24.24 5.69 -9.64
CA ILE A 283 -24.31 5.06 -10.96
C ILE A 283 -24.09 6.12 -12.03
N TYR A 284 -23.18 5.82 -12.95
CA TYR A 284 -22.81 6.66 -14.09
C TYR A 284 -23.01 5.89 -15.38
N TYR A 285 -23.31 6.60 -16.47
CA TYR A 285 -23.24 6.03 -17.82
C TYR A 285 -22.13 6.71 -18.60
N PHE A 286 -21.20 5.92 -19.13
CA PHE A 286 -20.10 6.41 -19.96
C PHE A 286 -20.45 6.25 -21.44
N GLY A 287 -20.16 7.29 -22.22
CA GLY A 287 -20.17 7.26 -23.68
C GLY A 287 -18.89 7.90 -24.20
N GLY A 288 -18.01 7.12 -24.84
CA GLY A 288 -16.76 7.63 -25.38
C GLY A 288 -15.79 8.18 -24.33
N CYS A 289 -15.59 7.47 -23.22
CA CYS A 289 -14.76 7.82 -22.06
C CYS A 289 -15.30 8.94 -21.17
N VAL A 290 -16.47 9.51 -21.46
CA VAL A 290 -17.02 10.65 -20.73
C VAL A 290 -18.36 10.27 -20.13
N VAL A 291 -18.60 10.72 -18.88
CA VAL A 291 -19.91 10.56 -18.25
C VAL A 291 -20.97 11.37 -18.99
N LEU A 292 -22.10 10.72 -19.28
CA LEU A 292 -23.28 11.37 -19.83
C LEU A 292 -23.95 12.21 -18.74
N LYS A 293 -24.31 13.45 -19.09
CA LYS A 293 -24.98 14.41 -18.19
C LYS A 293 -26.41 14.73 -18.64
N ASP A 294 -26.76 14.37 -19.87
CA ASP A 294 -28.07 14.62 -20.45
C ASP A 294 -29.07 13.54 -20.03
N GLU A 295 -30.32 13.67 -20.48
CA GLU A 295 -31.33 12.64 -20.27
C GLU A 295 -31.26 11.53 -21.32
N ILE A 296 -31.62 10.30 -20.94
CA ILE A 296 -31.79 9.18 -21.86
C ILE A 296 -33.26 8.82 -21.95
N ARG A 297 -33.83 8.92 -23.15
CA ARG A 297 -35.23 8.62 -23.42
C ARG A 297 -35.38 7.19 -23.93
N LEU A 298 -36.11 6.37 -23.19
CA LEU A 298 -36.37 4.95 -23.50
C LEU A 298 -37.84 4.79 -23.87
N GLU A 299 -38.15 5.01 -25.15
CA GLU A 299 -39.51 5.00 -25.71
C GLU A 299 -40.21 3.65 -25.55
N ASP A 300 -39.46 2.55 -25.66
CA ASP A 300 -39.94 1.18 -25.52
C ASP A 300 -40.40 0.84 -24.10
N GLN A 301 -39.84 1.53 -23.10
CA GLN A 301 -40.17 1.37 -21.69
C GLN A 301 -40.98 2.55 -21.14
N ASN A 302 -41.32 3.53 -21.98
CA ASN A 302 -42.09 4.73 -21.64
C ASN A 302 -41.48 5.57 -20.49
N VAL A 303 -40.15 5.67 -20.43
CA VAL A 303 -39.44 6.40 -19.36
C VAL A 303 -38.31 7.28 -19.86
N ILE A 304 -37.90 8.24 -19.02
CA ILE A 304 -36.71 9.08 -19.20
C ILE A 304 -35.80 8.87 -17.98
N LEU A 305 -34.53 8.56 -18.22
CA LEU A 305 -33.48 8.55 -17.20
C LEU A 305 -32.83 9.93 -17.10
N HIS A 306 -32.73 10.47 -15.88
CA HIS A 306 -32.19 11.80 -15.62
C HIS A 306 -30.83 11.70 -14.92
N PHE A 307 -29.83 12.33 -15.51
CA PHE A 307 -28.48 12.43 -14.96
C PHE A 307 -28.21 13.86 -14.45
N SER A 308 -27.39 13.97 -13.42
CA SER A 308 -26.98 15.27 -12.86
C SER A 308 -25.98 16.01 -13.75
N ASP A 309 -25.65 17.25 -13.41
CA ASP A 309 -24.55 18.02 -14.02
C ASP A 309 -23.18 17.32 -13.92
N LYS A 310 -23.07 16.44 -12.93
CA LYS A 310 -21.94 15.56 -12.65
C LYS A 310 -22.05 14.23 -13.42
N GLY A 311 -23.22 13.87 -13.94
CA GLY A 311 -23.45 12.62 -14.67
C GLY A 311 -23.84 11.44 -13.78
N VAL A 312 -24.28 11.71 -12.54
CA VAL A 312 -24.87 10.71 -11.65
C VAL A 312 -26.30 10.45 -12.10
N LEU A 313 -26.69 9.20 -12.26
CA LEU A 313 -28.09 8.83 -12.47
C LEU A 313 -28.88 9.10 -11.19
N GLU A 314 -29.79 10.05 -11.22
CA GLU A 314 -30.53 10.47 -10.02
C GLU A 314 -31.94 9.90 -9.97
N ARG A 315 -32.64 9.91 -11.11
CA ARG A 315 -34.06 9.58 -11.14
C ARG A 315 -34.56 9.12 -12.51
N VAL A 316 -35.79 8.62 -12.51
CA VAL A 316 -36.58 8.27 -13.68
C VAL A 316 -37.90 9.07 -13.69
N SER A 317 -38.39 9.40 -14.89
CA SER A 317 -39.71 10.02 -15.09
C SER A 317 -40.46 9.35 -16.23
N ASN A 318 -41.75 9.66 -16.39
CA ASN A 318 -42.51 9.33 -17.59
C ASN A 318 -41.97 10.12 -18.81
N LEU A 319 -42.35 9.70 -20.02
CA LEU A 319 -42.00 10.38 -21.28
C LEU A 319 -42.49 11.83 -21.40
N ASN A 320 -43.50 12.23 -20.63
CA ASN A 320 -43.95 13.62 -20.56
C ASN A 320 -43.17 14.47 -19.53
N GLY A 321 -42.16 13.89 -18.86
CA GLY A 321 -41.33 14.54 -17.85
C GLY A 321 -41.91 14.50 -16.43
N GLU A 322 -43.14 14.01 -16.24
CA GLU A 322 -43.77 13.90 -14.93
C GLU A 322 -43.13 12.79 -14.10
N ALA A 323 -43.04 13.01 -12.78
CA ALA A 323 -42.56 12.00 -11.85
C ALA A 323 -43.42 10.73 -11.92
N ILE A 324 -42.76 9.58 -11.85
CA ILE A 324 -43.44 8.30 -11.68
C ILE A 324 -44.04 8.24 -10.26
N SER A 325 -45.11 7.45 -10.09
CA SER A 325 -45.85 7.30 -8.82
C SER A 325 -45.82 5.88 -8.25
N SER A 326 -44.99 5.00 -8.81
CA SER A 326 -44.78 3.62 -8.38
C SER A 326 -43.32 3.18 -8.57
N SER A 327 -42.87 2.20 -7.81
CA SER A 327 -41.52 1.64 -8.02
C SER A 327 -41.44 0.99 -9.40
N VAL A 328 -40.34 1.24 -10.12
CA VAL A 328 -40.12 0.72 -11.48
C VAL A 328 -38.71 0.16 -11.61
N ASN A 329 -38.59 -0.91 -12.39
CA ASN A 329 -37.31 -1.45 -12.82
C ASN A 329 -37.15 -1.18 -14.32
N VAL A 330 -36.07 -0.51 -14.70
CA VAL A 330 -35.75 -0.14 -16.08
C VAL A 330 -34.59 -0.99 -16.56
N LYS A 331 -34.73 -1.63 -17.72
CA LYS A 331 -33.63 -2.34 -18.36
C LYS A 331 -32.83 -1.37 -19.22
N PHE A 332 -31.54 -1.23 -18.96
CA PHE A 332 -30.64 -0.37 -19.72
C PHE A 332 -29.22 -0.93 -19.67
N ASP A 333 -28.51 -0.94 -20.81
CA ASP A 333 -27.14 -1.47 -20.93
C ASP A 333 -26.95 -2.88 -20.33
N ASP A 334 -27.90 -3.77 -20.62
CA ASP A 334 -27.99 -5.14 -20.06
C ASP A 334 -28.04 -5.24 -18.52
N LYS A 335 -28.26 -4.11 -17.83
CA LYS A 335 -28.51 -4.03 -16.39
C LYS A 335 -29.97 -3.71 -16.09
N ILE A 336 -30.33 -3.90 -14.83
CA ILE A 336 -31.64 -3.50 -14.28
C ILE A 336 -31.40 -2.37 -13.29
N LEU A 337 -31.93 -1.19 -13.62
CA LEU A 337 -31.94 -0.02 -12.76
C LEU A 337 -33.24 0.01 -11.96
N ALA A 338 -33.13 0.05 -10.64
CA ALA A 338 -34.29 0.03 -9.75
C ALA A 338 -34.59 1.42 -9.21
N PHE A 339 -35.85 1.86 -9.28
CA PHE A 339 -36.26 3.18 -8.83
C PHE A 339 -37.38 3.09 -7.79
N ASN A 340 -37.34 4.00 -6.82
CA ASN A 340 -38.34 4.18 -5.80
C ASN A 340 -39.64 4.79 -6.36
N GLN A 341 -40.68 4.84 -5.54
CA GLN A 341 -41.99 5.38 -5.93
C GLN A 341 -41.98 6.87 -6.28
N ASP A 342 -40.97 7.62 -5.83
CA ASP A 342 -40.75 9.03 -6.15
C ASP A 342 -39.87 9.22 -7.41
N GLY A 343 -39.50 8.11 -8.06
CA GLY A 343 -38.63 8.09 -9.23
C GLY A 343 -37.13 8.18 -8.90
N SER A 344 -36.72 8.34 -7.64
CA SER A 344 -35.28 8.33 -7.28
C SER A 344 -34.66 6.95 -7.51
N ILE A 345 -33.39 6.89 -7.91
CA ILE A 345 -32.67 5.61 -8.02
C ILE A 345 -32.56 4.95 -6.64
N LEU A 346 -32.79 3.64 -6.59
CA LEU A 346 -32.57 2.84 -5.40
C LEU A 346 -31.07 2.81 -5.10
N LYS A 347 -30.70 3.12 -3.85
CA LYS A 347 -29.30 3.12 -3.44
C LYS A 347 -28.72 1.70 -3.56
N THR A 348 -27.49 1.59 -4.06
CA THR A 348 -26.78 0.31 -4.08
C THR A 348 -26.38 -0.11 -2.66
N GLY A 349 -26.25 -1.42 -2.45
CA GLY A 349 -26.09 -2.03 -1.14
C GLY A 349 -27.43 -2.28 -0.42
N ILE A 350 -27.45 -1.99 0.89
CA ILE A 350 -28.55 -2.31 1.80
C ILE A 350 -29.52 -1.13 1.92
N ASN A 351 -30.80 -1.42 1.68
CA ASN A 351 -31.93 -0.50 1.88
C ASN A 351 -32.83 -1.07 2.99
N LYS A 352 -32.91 -0.39 4.13
CA LYS A 352 -33.67 -0.86 5.30
C LYS A 352 -35.08 -0.28 5.33
N ASN A 353 -36.06 -1.15 5.50
CA ASN A 353 -37.44 -0.82 5.86
C ASN A 353 -37.76 -1.41 7.25
N ALA A 354 -38.90 -1.04 7.84
CA ALA A 354 -39.23 -1.37 9.24
C ALA A 354 -39.04 -2.85 9.63
N ASN A 355 -39.32 -3.78 8.72
CA ASN A 355 -39.26 -5.23 8.97
C ASN A 355 -38.49 -6.00 7.89
N THR A 356 -37.73 -5.33 7.02
CA THR A 356 -37.05 -5.99 5.89
C THR A 356 -35.84 -5.20 5.43
N ILE A 357 -34.78 -5.90 5.02
CA ILE A 357 -33.66 -5.36 4.28
C ILE A 357 -33.80 -5.78 2.82
N ALA A 358 -33.78 -4.81 1.92
CA ALA A 358 -33.63 -5.04 0.49
C ALA A 358 -32.18 -4.81 0.06
N TYR A 359 -31.67 -5.68 -0.81
CA TYR A 359 -30.36 -5.57 -1.43
C TYR A 359 -30.51 -5.26 -2.91
N TYR A 360 -29.72 -4.31 -3.37
CA TYR A 360 -29.61 -3.93 -4.77
C TYR A 360 -28.16 -3.61 -5.10
N SER A 361 -27.67 -4.04 -6.26
CA SER A 361 -26.47 -3.49 -6.88
C SER A 361 -26.67 -3.45 -8.38
N LEU A 362 -25.89 -2.63 -9.07
CA LEU A 362 -25.95 -2.58 -10.53
C LEU A 362 -25.61 -3.94 -11.16
N GLU A 363 -24.73 -4.72 -10.54
CA GLU A 363 -24.27 -6.01 -11.05
C GLU A 363 -25.25 -7.16 -10.78
N ASP A 364 -25.77 -7.27 -9.56
CA ASP A 364 -26.65 -8.38 -9.19
C ASP A 364 -28.14 -8.10 -9.46
N GLY A 365 -28.52 -6.82 -9.62
CA GLY A 365 -29.90 -6.37 -9.72
C GLY A 365 -30.71 -6.52 -8.43
N VAL A 366 -32.04 -6.48 -8.55
CA VAL A 366 -32.99 -6.47 -7.42
C VAL A 366 -33.42 -7.84 -6.92
N SER A 367 -33.17 -8.90 -7.68
CA SER A 367 -33.67 -10.26 -7.40
C SER A 367 -32.58 -11.23 -6.92
N TYR A 368 -31.46 -10.69 -6.42
CA TYR A 368 -30.33 -11.48 -5.96
C TYR A 368 -30.73 -12.51 -4.87
N THR A 369 -30.29 -13.76 -5.03
CA THR A 369 -30.51 -14.82 -4.05
C THR A 369 -29.18 -15.45 -3.69
N GLY A 370 -28.87 -15.49 -2.39
CA GLY A 370 -27.64 -16.07 -1.89
C GLY A 370 -26.94 -15.23 -0.83
N TRP A 371 -25.68 -15.60 -0.57
CA TRP A 371 -24.82 -14.97 0.42
C TRP A 371 -24.07 -13.77 -0.15
N LYS A 372 -24.20 -12.60 0.47
CA LYS A 372 -23.46 -11.39 0.09
C LYS A 372 -22.65 -10.84 1.25
N MET A 373 -21.41 -10.45 0.97
CA MET A 373 -20.59 -9.66 1.88
C MET A 373 -20.79 -8.18 1.56
N ILE A 374 -21.18 -7.40 2.57
CA ILE A 374 -21.43 -5.96 2.48
C ILE A 374 -20.82 -5.34 3.74
N ASP A 375 -19.89 -4.39 3.57
CA ASP A 375 -19.19 -3.70 4.66
C ASP A 375 -18.60 -4.65 5.73
N GLY A 376 -18.02 -5.76 5.27
CA GLY A 376 -17.39 -6.76 6.15
C GLY A 376 -18.35 -7.60 6.98
N LYS A 377 -19.66 -7.52 6.70
CA LYS A 377 -20.74 -8.32 7.28
C LYS A 377 -21.37 -9.23 6.23
N ARG A 378 -21.82 -10.40 6.67
CA ARG A 378 -22.40 -11.42 5.79
C ARG A 378 -23.91 -11.41 5.90
N TYR A 379 -24.59 -11.32 4.76
CA TYR A 379 -26.04 -11.32 4.65
C TYR A 379 -26.50 -12.46 3.76
N TYR A 380 -27.73 -12.91 3.94
CA TYR A 380 -28.39 -13.83 3.03
C TYR A 380 -29.67 -13.19 2.49
N PHE A 381 -29.82 -13.19 1.17
CA PHE A 381 -30.97 -12.62 0.50
C PHE A 381 -31.73 -13.71 -0.26
N ILE A 382 -33.05 -13.59 -0.30
CA ILE A 382 -33.95 -14.38 -1.15
C ILE A 382 -34.74 -13.39 -1.98
N ASN A 383 -34.59 -13.43 -3.31
CA ASN A 383 -35.20 -12.46 -4.23
C ASN A 383 -34.96 -11.00 -3.80
N GLY A 384 -33.72 -10.69 -3.41
CA GLY A 384 -33.28 -9.38 -2.96
C GLY A 384 -33.64 -9.02 -1.52
N LEU A 385 -34.35 -9.87 -0.78
CA LEU A 385 -34.89 -9.54 0.54
C LEU A 385 -34.30 -10.38 1.67
N ASN A 386 -34.15 -9.76 2.83
CA ASN A 386 -33.88 -10.39 4.11
C ASN A 386 -34.87 -9.86 5.16
N ASP A 387 -35.62 -10.77 5.76
CA ASP A 387 -36.71 -10.52 6.71
C ASP A 387 -36.44 -11.15 8.09
N THR A 388 -35.23 -11.64 8.33
CA THR A 388 -34.89 -12.40 9.53
C THR A 388 -33.98 -11.58 10.42
N PHE A 389 -34.46 -11.24 11.62
CA PHE A 389 -33.76 -10.39 12.59
C PHE A 389 -33.86 -11.00 13.98
N ASN A 390 -32.74 -10.99 14.72
CA ASN A 390 -32.61 -11.59 16.05
C ASN A 390 -33.20 -13.02 16.12
N ASN A 391 -32.95 -13.81 15.08
CA ASN A 391 -33.59 -15.11 14.93
C ASN A 391 -32.74 -16.08 14.11
N TYR A 392 -33.04 -17.37 14.27
CA TYR A 392 -32.38 -18.45 13.54
C TYR A 392 -33.06 -18.70 12.19
N LYS A 393 -32.26 -19.03 11.18
CA LYS A 393 -32.74 -19.52 9.88
C LYS A 393 -31.97 -20.76 9.47
N ASN A 394 -32.69 -21.77 9.00
CA ASN A 394 -32.08 -22.93 8.37
C ASN A 394 -31.94 -22.64 6.87
N ILE A 395 -30.71 -22.68 6.37
CA ILE A 395 -30.37 -22.50 4.95
C ILE A 395 -29.57 -23.73 4.55
N GLU A 396 -30.07 -24.49 3.57
CA GLU A 396 -29.42 -25.72 3.08
C GLU A 396 -29.04 -26.72 4.19
N GLY A 397 -29.93 -26.88 5.18
CA GLY A 397 -29.72 -27.79 6.32
C GLY A 397 -28.76 -27.29 7.39
N LYS A 398 -28.21 -26.08 7.24
CA LYS A 398 -27.33 -25.43 8.22
C LYS A 398 -28.07 -24.32 8.94
N ARG A 399 -27.85 -24.19 10.25
CA ARG A 399 -28.49 -23.18 11.08
C ARG A 399 -27.59 -21.94 11.23
N TYR A 400 -28.17 -20.79 10.96
CA TYR A 400 -27.53 -19.48 11.09
C TYR A 400 -28.34 -18.61 12.03
N TYR A 401 -27.68 -17.75 12.79
CA TYR A 401 -28.34 -16.71 13.57
C TYR A 401 -28.15 -15.35 12.89
N PHE A 402 -29.26 -14.66 12.64
CA PHE A 402 -29.30 -13.34 12.05
C PHE A 402 -29.52 -12.30 13.15
N HIS A 403 -28.65 -11.30 13.21
CA HIS A 403 -28.70 -10.20 14.17
C HIS A 403 -29.74 -9.14 13.79
N GLU A 404 -29.96 -8.18 14.68
CA GLU A 404 -30.87 -7.04 14.47
C GLU A 404 -30.57 -6.26 13.18
N ASP A 405 -29.30 -6.21 12.78
CA ASP A 405 -28.89 -5.55 11.56
C ASP A 405 -29.05 -6.42 10.29
N GLY A 406 -29.56 -7.65 10.43
CA GLY A 406 -29.78 -8.65 9.39
C GLY A 406 -28.52 -9.41 8.97
N SER A 407 -27.38 -9.19 9.63
CA SER A 407 -26.14 -9.91 9.34
C SER A 407 -26.03 -11.21 10.14
N VAL A 408 -25.17 -12.11 9.69
CA VAL A 408 -24.84 -13.38 10.35
C VAL A 408 -23.50 -13.27 11.07
N ASN A 409 -23.38 -14.00 12.18
CA ASN A 409 -22.15 -14.12 12.96
C ASN A 409 -20.90 -14.47 12.16
N LYS A 410 -19.79 -13.89 12.62
CA LYS A 410 -18.44 -14.41 12.33
C LYS A 410 -18.14 -15.60 13.26
N ALA A 411 -17.04 -16.29 13.01
CA ALA A 411 -16.63 -17.44 13.81
C ALA A 411 -16.50 -17.10 15.31
N GLY A 412 -16.75 -18.08 16.16
CA GLY A 412 -16.46 -18.02 17.59
C GLY A 412 -17.69 -18.13 18.48
N PHE A 413 -17.48 -17.86 19.77
CA PHE A 413 -18.49 -17.97 20.81
C PHE A 413 -19.35 -16.72 20.90
N GLU A 414 -20.65 -16.90 21.10
CA GLU A 414 -21.57 -15.80 21.40
C GLU A 414 -22.66 -16.24 22.37
N LYS A 415 -23.10 -15.30 23.22
CA LYS A 415 -24.20 -15.52 24.16
C LYS A 415 -25.48 -14.90 23.59
N ILE A 416 -26.45 -15.73 23.23
CA ILE A 416 -27.75 -15.33 22.67
C ILE A 416 -28.83 -15.77 23.66
N ASP A 417 -29.65 -14.82 24.12
CA ASP A 417 -30.71 -15.05 25.13
C ASP A 417 -30.21 -15.80 26.37
N GLY A 418 -29.00 -15.48 26.83
CA GLY A 418 -28.40 -16.08 28.02
C GLY A 418 -27.74 -17.44 27.80
N LYS A 419 -27.83 -18.03 26.61
CA LYS A 419 -27.22 -19.33 26.25
C LYS A 419 -26.00 -19.11 25.37
N LEU A 420 -24.96 -19.92 25.58
CA LEU A 420 -23.71 -19.86 24.82
C LEU A 420 -23.84 -20.70 23.54
N TYR A 421 -23.43 -20.15 22.41
CA TYR A 421 -23.38 -20.81 21.10
C TYR A 421 -21.96 -20.67 20.55
N HIS A 422 -21.61 -21.52 19.59
CA HIS A 422 -20.37 -21.37 18.82
C HIS A 422 -20.67 -21.47 17.32
N PHE A 423 -20.11 -20.55 16.54
CA PHE A 423 -20.28 -20.48 15.10
C PHE A 423 -18.96 -20.80 14.40
N ASP A 424 -19.00 -21.53 13.29
CA ASP A 424 -17.81 -21.76 12.46
C ASP A 424 -17.43 -20.53 11.62
N ASN A 425 -16.36 -20.65 10.81
CA ASN A 425 -15.90 -19.60 9.89
C ASN A 425 -16.94 -19.17 8.85
N ASN A 426 -18.00 -19.95 8.65
CA ASN A 426 -19.11 -19.63 7.76
C ASN A 426 -20.32 -19.06 8.50
N GLY A 427 -20.27 -18.93 9.83
CA GLY A 427 -21.39 -18.49 10.66
C GLY A 427 -22.39 -19.60 10.98
N VAL A 428 -22.04 -20.87 10.76
CA VAL A 428 -22.93 -22.01 11.05
C VAL A 428 -22.87 -22.34 12.53
N ALA A 429 -24.02 -22.38 13.19
CA ALA A 429 -24.13 -22.79 14.59
C ALA A 429 -23.70 -24.27 14.74
N GLN A 430 -22.70 -24.51 15.58
CA GLN A 430 -22.20 -25.84 15.85
C GLN A 430 -23.15 -26.60 16.79
N THR A 431 -23.25 -27.91 16.57
CA THR A 431 -24.05 -28.83 17.39
C THR A 431 -23.21 -30.05 17.75
N GLY A 432 -23.65 -30.81 18.75
CA GLY A 432 -22.97 -32.00 19.23
C GLY A 432 -21.61 -31.70 19.88
N TRP A 433 -20.74 -32.70 19.82
CA TRP A 433 -19.38 -32.63 20.36
C TRP A 433 -18.47 -31.74 19.53
N GLN A 434 -17.78 -30.79 20.17
CA GLN A 434 -16.82 -29.90 19.54
C GLN A 434 -15.56 -29.77 20.39
N THR A 435 -14.41 -29.67 19.71
CA THR A 435 -13.12 -29.38 20.34
C THR A 435 -12.66 -28.01 19.87
N ILE A 436 -12.59 -27.05 20.80
CA ILE A 436 -12.28 -25.65 20.52
C ILE A 436 -11.19 -25.23 21.51
N ASP A 437 -10.06 -24.72 21.00
CA ASP A 437 -8.90 -24.33 21.81
C ASP A 437 -8.47 -25.40 22.84
N ASN A 438 -8.39 -26.66 22.39
CA ASN A 438 -8.06 -27.83 23.20
C ASN A 438 -9.01 -28.12 24.39
N LYS A 439 -10.20 -27.54 24.37
CA LYS A 439 -11.27 -27.82 25.35
C LYS A 439 -12.44 -28.51 24.66
N TYR A 440 -13.14 -29.36 25.40
CA TYR A 440 -14.33 -30.05 24.92
C TYR A 440 -15.59 -29.29 25.28
N TYR A 441 -16.51 -29.23 24.33
CA TYR A 441 -17.83 -28.62 24.45
C TYR A 441 -18.88 -29.59 23.90
N TYR A 442 -20.07 -29.56 24.48
CA TYR A 442 -21.24 -30.23 23.91
C TYR A 442 -22.35 -29.20 23.69
N PHE A 443 -22.69 -28.99 22.43
CA PHE A 443 -23.80 -28.15 22.00
C PHE A 443 -25.01 -29.04 21.74
N ASP A 444 -26.19 -28.65 22.24
CA ASP A 444 -27.40 -29.42 22.00
C ASP A 444 -27.91 -29.30 20.55
N GLU A 445 -29.02 -29.97 20.23
CA GLU A 445 -29.61 -29.95 18.88
C GLU A 445 -30.05 -28.55 18.44
N ASN A 446 -30.25 -27.62 19.38
CA ASN A 446 -30.53 -26.21 19.11
C ASN A 446 -29.25 -25.38 18.95
N GLY A 447 -28.09 -25.94 19.28
CA GLY A 447 -26.77 -25.31 19.21
C GLY A 447 -26.33 -24.66 20.52
N ALA A 448 -27.11 -24.77 21.60
CA ALA A 448 -26.77 -24.19 22.88
C ALA A 448 -25.78 -25.09 23.64
N ALA A 449 -24.68 -24.52 24.12
CA ALA A 449 -23.70 -25.23 24.95
C ALA A 449 -24.37 -25.69 26.24
N LYS A 450 -24.15 -26.95 26.62
CA LYS A 450 -24.51 -27.44 27.94
C LYS A 450 -23.61 -26.80 28.99
N THR A 451 -24.21 -26.46 30.13
CA THR A 451 -23.53 -26.03 31.36
C THR A 451 -24.03 -26.89 32.53
N GLY A 452 -23.20 -27.06 33.56
CA GLY A 452 -23.51 -27.94 34.68
C GLY A 452 -23.52 -29.42 34.31
N TRP A 453 -24.21 -30.23 35.12
CA TRP A 453 -24.29 -31.68 34.93
C TRP A 453 -25.23 -32.07 33.79
N PHE A 454 -24.79 -32.96 32.91
CA PHE A 454 -25.62 -33.49 31.84
C PHE A 454 -25.20 -34.92 31.44
N GLN A 455 -26.09 -35.62 30.73
CA GLN A 455 -25.89 -36.99 30.29
C GLN A 455 -26.18 -37.11 28.79
N VAL A 456 -25.28 -37.73 28.01
CA VAL A 456 -25.48 -37.97 26.57
C VAL A 456 -25.10 -39.40 26.20
N GLY A 457 -25.81 -39.95 25.20
CA GLY A 457 -25.56 -41.29 24.68
C GLY A 457 -24.40 -41.28 23.68
N GLY A 458 -23.40 -42.13 23.90
CA GLY A 458 -22.15 -42.12 23.12
C GLY A 458 -21.25 -40.95 23.54
N GLY A 459 -20.02 -41.27 23.97
CA GLY A 459 -19.02 -40.24 24.25
C GLY A 459 -18.35 -39.72 22.98
N TYR A 460 -17.38 -38.82 23.13
CA TYR A 460 -16.53 -38.26 22.06
C TYR A 460 -15.76 -39.31 21.20
N ARG A 461 -15.90 -40.61 21.47
CA ARG A 461 -15.11 -41.70 20.88
C ARG A 461 -15.65 -42.23 19.54
N PRO A 462 -14.77 -42.52 18.55
CA PRO A 462 -14.86 -43.71 17.71
C PRO A 462 -14.49 -44.95 18.53
N TRP A 463 -15.14 -46.09 18.24
CA TRP A 463 -15.02 -47.45 18.82
C TRP A 463 -13.72 -47.88 19.56
N PRO A 464 -13.79 -48.82 20.56
CA PRO A 464 -14.84 -49.82 20.75
C PRO A 464 -15.46 -49.96 22.17
N LEU A 465 -15.57 -48.91 23.00
CA LEU A 465 -16.07 -49.06 24.39
C LEU A 465 -16.94 -47.91 24.92
N ALA A 466 -18.05 -47.55 24.27
CA ALA A 466 -19.04 -46.66 24.91
C ALA A 466 -20.48 -46.98 24.49
N TYR A 467 -20.99 -48.14 24.92
CA TYR A 467 -22.43 -48.41 24.91
C TYR A 467 -23.02 -47.86 26.22
N GLY A 468 -23.81 -46.79 26.14
CA GLY A 468 -24.51 -46.23 27.29
C GLY A 468 -24.50 -44.70 27.35
N TYR A 469 -25.17 -44.18 28.38
CA TYR A 469 -25.24 -42.75 28.66
C TYR A 469 -24.18 -42.38 29.70
N LEU A 470 -23.27 -41.46 29.34
CA LEU A 470 -22.16 -41.03 30.20
C LEU A 470 -22.46 -39.68 30.85
N TRP A 471 -22.00 -39.49 32.08
CA TRP A 471 -22.17 -38.24 32.83
C TRP A 471 -21.00 -37.30 32.59
N TYR A 472 -21.32 -36.03 32.34
CA TYR A 472 -20.37 -34.94 32.13
C TYR A 472 -20.76 -33.76 33.02
N CYS A 473 -19.80 -32.87 33.27
CA CYS A 473 -20.07 -31.57 33.86
C CYS A 473 -19.36 -30.48 33.05
N ALA A 474 -20.10 -29.47 32.63
CA ALA A 474 -19.57 -28.29 31.94
C ALA A 474 -19.51 -27.10 32.90
N ARG A 475 -18.46 -26.30 32.76
CA ARG A 475 -18.29 -25.02 33.44
C ARG A 475 -19.27 -23.98 32.89
N GLU A 476 -19.34 -22.81 33.52
CA GLU A 476 -20.18 -21.69 33.04
C GLU A 476 -19.76 -21.18 31.65
N ASP A 477 -18.47 -21.32 31.30
CA ASP A 477 -17.95 -21.00 29.96
C ASP A 477 -18.27 -22.10 28.92
N GLY A 478 -19.02 -23.13 29.29
CA GLY A 478 -19.42 -24.26 28.45
C GLY A 478 -18.37 -25.36 28.31
N SER A 479 -17.13 -25.15 28.77
CA SER A 479 -16.06 -26.16 28.64
C SER A 479 -16.19 -27.27 29.67
N LEU A 480 -15.85 -28.50 29.29
CA LEU A 480 -15.92 -29.64 30.20
C LEU A 480 -14.82 -29.64 31.27
N TYR A 481 -15.20 -30.07 32.47
CA TYR A 481 -14.23 -30.64 33.41
C TYR A 481 -13.67 -31.93 32.81
N SER A 482 -12.35 -32.02 32.67
CA SER A 482 -11.65 -33.17 32.12
C SER A 482 -10.25 -33.28 32.71
N ASP A 483 -9.71 -34.50 32.70
CA ASP A 483 -8.36 -34.88 33.15
C ASP A 483 -8.02 -34.46 34.59
N GLY A 484 -8.76 -34.99 35.56
CA GLY A 484 -8.38 -34.87 36.96
C GLY A 484 -9.53 -34.73 37.95
N TRP A 485 -9.17 -34.31 39.17
CA TRP A 485 -10.07 -34.11 40.31
C TRP A 485 -10.54 -32.66 40.40
N PHE A 486 -11.85 -32.45 40.53
CA PHE A 486 -12.46 -31.14 40.65
C PHE A 486 -13.53 -31.12 41.75
N LYS A 487 -13.60 -30.00 42.47
CA LYS A 487 -14.64 -29.76 43.48
C LYS A 487 -15.82 -29.02 42.85
N ILE A 488 -16.99 -29.65 42.82
CA ILE A 488 -18.23 -29.12 42.24
C ILE A 488 -19.32 -29.23 43.30
N ASP A 489 -19.96 -28.12 43.64
CA ASP A 489 -20.99 -28.04 44.70
C ASP A 489 -20.54 -28.66 46.04
N GLY A 490 -19.27 -28.44 46.40
CA GLY A 490 -18.68 -28.92 47.66
C GLY A 490 -18.28 -30.41 47.68
N LYS A 491 -18.41 -31.14 46.57
CA LYS A 491 -18.01 -32.56 46.45
C LYS A 491 -16.90 -32.72 45.41
N ASP A 492 -15.97 -33.65 45.68
CA ASP A 492 -14.88 -33.96 44.76
C ASP A 492 -15.32 -35.01 43.73
N TYR A 493 -15.07 -34.73 42.46
CA TYR A 493 -15.37 -35.61 41.33
C TYR A 493 -14.13 -35.78 40.46
N HIS A 494 -13.92 -37.02 39.99
CA HIS A 494 -12.85 -37.33 39.05
C HIS A 494 -13.41 -37.45 37.64
N PHE A 495 -12.75 -36.79 36.69
CA PHE A 495 -13.06 -36.86 35.28
C PHE A 495 -11.87 -37.40 34.49
N ASP A 496 -12.11 -38.28 33.52
CA ASP A 496 -11.06 -38.73 32.61
C ASP A 496 -10.67 -37.63 31.60
N GLN A 497 -9.67 -37.91 30.76
CA GLN A 497 -9.18 -36.98 29.73
C GLN A 497 -10.24 -36.54 28.70
N TRP A 498 -11.39 -37.20 28.65
CA TRP A 498 -12.51 -36.90 27.74
C TRP A 498 -13.70 -36.24 28.47
N GLY A 499 -13.58 -36.04 29.78
CA GLY A 499 -14.60 -35.39 30.62
C GLY A 499 -15.69 -36.32 31.12
N HIS A 500 -15.51 -37.65 31.07
CA HIS A 500 -16.44 -38.59 31.69
C HIS A 500 -16.26 -38.59 33.21
N LYS A 501 -17.36 -38.48 33.96
CA LYS A 501 -17.36 -38.73 35.41
C LYS A 501 -17.07 -40.21 35.69
N MET A 502 -16.03 -40.47 36.47
CA MET A 502 -15.58 -41.81 36.88
C MET A 502 -16.22 -42.31 38.18
#